data_AF-A0A059G320-F1
#
_entry.id   AF-A0A059G320-F1
#
_cell.length_a   1.000
_cell.length_b   1.000
_cell.length_c   1.000
_cell.angle_alpha   90.00
_cell.angle_beta   90.00
_cell.angle_gamma   90.00
#
_symmetry.space_group_name_H-M   'P 1'
#
loop_
_entity.id
_entity.type
_entity.pdbx_description
1 polymer ?
#
loop_
_entity_poly.entity_id
_entity_poly.type
_entity_poly.pdbx_seq_one_letter_code
_entity_poly.pdbx_strand_id
1 'polypeptide(L)'
;MVTPCSSKIRSNQEAFRTCYGAEFTGQTVDLWAYHHKVKMDFSRPGTPTDNAHIESFNGSLRDECLNINWFASLVESKRLIEAWRRDYNESRPHMAHNGQSPAEFARNVGLCHGGKVKIAAGF
;
A
#
# COMPACT_ATOMS: atom_id res chain seq x y z
N MET A 1 -23.33 -3.85 -23.98
CA MET A 1 -21.88 -3.96 -24.25
C MET A 1 -21.15 -3.73 -22.94
N VAL A 2 -20.66 -4.79 -22.31
CA VAL A 2 -19.90 -4.69 -21.05
C VAL A 2 -18.44 -4.56 -21.44
N THR A 3 -17.85 -3.39 -21.27
CA THR A 3 -16.42 -3.19 -21.53
C THR A 3 -15.63 -3.92 -20.44
N PRO A 4 -14.65 -4.79 -20.77
CA PRO A 4 -13.82 -5.42 -19.76
C PRO A 4 -12.91 -4.36 -19.13
N CYS A 5 -13.00 -4.18 -17.82
CA CYS A 5 -12.05 -3.38 -17.05
C CYS A 5 -10.72 -4.14 -17.00
N SER A 6 -9.84 -3.88 -17.97
CA SER A 6 -8.48 -4.40 -17.96
C SER A 6 -7.70 -3.61 -16.90
N SER A 7 -7.60 -4.14 -15.69
CA SER A 7 -6.63 -3.70 -14.68
C SER A 7 -5.23 -4.08 -15.14
N LYS A 8 -4.72 -3.31 -16.10
CA LYS A 8 -3.32 -3.41 -16.53
C LYS A 8 -2.48 -2.86 -15.38
N ILE A 9 -1.96 -3.74 -14.53
CA ILE A 9 -0.88 -3.42 -13.59
C ILE A 9 0.25 -2.87 -14.45
N ARG A 10 0.40 -1.54 -14.49
CA ARG A 10 1.43 -0.88 -15.28
C ARG A 10 2.77 -1.16 -14.62
N SER A 11 3.57 -1.94 -15.34
CA SER A 11 4.90 -2.39 -15.00
C SER A 11 5.89 -1.26 -14.71
N ASN A 12 6.63 -1.42 -13.61
CA ASN A 12 8.07 -1.16 -13.48
C ASN A 12 8.63 0.27 -13.59
N GLN A 13 7.95 1.26 -13.02
CA GLN A 13 8.62 2.49 -12.56
C GLN A 13 8.29 2.71 -11.08
N GLU A 14 9.29 3.07 -10.28
CA GLU A 14 9.17 3.49 -8.87
C GLU A 14 8.38 4.81 -8.79
N ALA A 15 7.09 4.76 -9.11
CA ALA A 15 6.21 5.91 -9.03
C ALA A 15 5.62 5.99 -7.62
N PHE A 16 5.73 7.16 -6.99
CA PHE A 16 5.06 7.42 -5.73
C PHE A 16 3.61 7.77 -6.01
N ARG A 17 2.71 6.82 -5.69
CA ARG A 17 1.28 7.00 -5.92
C ARG A 17 0.62 7.68 -4.73
N THR A 18 -0.14 8.74 -4.98
CA THR A 18 -0.84 9.51 -3.94
C THR A 18 -2.18 10.06 -4.43
N CYS A 19 -3.01 10.54 -3.51
CA CYS A 19 -4.23 11.26 -3.82
C CYS A 19 -3.94 12.75 -4.12
N TYR A 20 -4.92 13.47 -4.65
CA TYR A 20 -4.83 14.93 -4.88
C TYR A 20 -4.96 15.75 -3.59
N GLY A 21 -4.55 15.21 -2.44
CA GLY A 21 -4.48 15.96 -1.18
C GLY A 21 -3.59 17.20 -1.34
N ALA A 22 -4.00 18.33 -0.77
CA ALA A 22 -3.25 19.58 -0.86
C ALA A 22 -1.83 19.44 -0.29
N GLU A 23 -1.65 18.53 0.66
CA GLU A 23 -0.38 18.14 1.26
C GLU A 23 0.61 17.49 0.27
N PHE A 24 0.12 16.93 -0.86
CA PHE A 24 0.93 16.25 -1.87
C PHE A 24 1.04 17.00 -3.20
N THR A 25 0.32 18.10 -3.37
CA THR A 25 0.32 18.93 -4.58
C THR A 25 1.12 20.23 -4.43
N GLY A 26 1.75 20.45 -3.28
CA GLY A 26 2.58 21.62 -3.00
C GLY A 26 3.93 21.60 -3.74
N GLN A 27 4.45 22.79 -4.04
CA GLN A 27 5.73 22.97 -4.76
C GLN A 27 6.91 22.28 -4.06
N THR A 28 6.92 22.23 -2.73
CA THR A 28 7.99 21.56 -1.97
C THR A 28 8.05 20.06 -2.25
N VAL A 29 6.89 19.39 -2.38
CA VAL A 29 6.82 17.95 -2.69
C VAL A 29 7.26 17.71 -4.14
N ASP A 30 6.85 18.58 -5.05
CA ASP A 30 7.25 18.51 -6.46
C ASP A 30 8.77 18.68 -6.64
N LEU A 31 9.36 19.67 -5.96
CA LEU A 31 10.81 19.87 -5.94
C LEU A 31 11.55 18.68 -5.35
N TRP A 32 11.05 18.10 -4.24
CA TRP A 32 11.63 16.91 -3.66
C TRP A 32 11.61 15.74 -4.65
N ALA A 33 10.47 15.50 -5.32
CA ALA A 33 10.32 14.43 -6.29
C ALA A 33 11.25 14.62 -7.49
N TYR A 34 11.37 15.85 -7.99
CA TYR A 34 12.32 16.21 -9.04
C TYR A 34 13.76 15.90 -8.67
N HIS A 35 14.21 16.33 -7.48
CA HIS A 35 15.58 16.09 -7.01
C HIS A 35 15.90 14.61 -6.83
N HIS A 36 14.92 13.81 -6.39
CA HIS A 36 15.09 12.37 -6.17
C HIS A 36 14.76 11.53 -7.41
N LYS A 37 14.41 12.16 -8.55
CA LYS A 37 13.98 11.48 -9.78
C LYS A 37 12.81 10.52 -9.55
N VAL A 38 11.95 10.84 -8.59
CA VAL A 38 10.74 10.07 -8.26
C VAL A 38 9.61 10.56 -9.14
N LYS A 39 8.91 9.63 -9.80
CA LYS A 39 7.73 9.97 -10.59
C LYS A 39 6.51 10.03 -9.67
N MET A 40 5.87 11.20 -9.56
CA MET A 40 4.60 11.32 -8.85
C MET A 40 3.46 10.78 -9.73
N ASP A 41 2.57 9.97 -9.15
CA ASP A 41 1.42 9.39 -9.84
C ASP A 41 0.13 9.60 -9.03
N PHE A 42 -0.78 10.44 -9.52
CA PHE A 42 -1.98 10.78 -8.78
C PHE A 42 -3.15 9.84 -9.09
N SER A 43 -3.96 9.54 -8.07
CA SER A 43 -5.24 8.84 -8.23
C SER A 43 -6.16 9.61 -9.17
N ARG A 44 -6.86 8.94 -10.09
CA ARG A 44 -7.76 9.63 -11.02
C ARG A 44 -8.97 10.24 -10.28
N PRO A 45 -9.40 11.46 -10.61
CA PRO A 45 -10.62 12.04 -10.04
C PRO A 45 -11.82 11.12 -10.23
N GLY A 46 -12.64 10.96 -9.19
CA GLY A 46 -13.83 10.11 -9.22
C GLY A 46 -13.54 8.61 -9.31
N THR A 47 -12.31 8.16 -9.04
CA THR A 47 -11.95 6.72 -9.04
C THR A 47 -11.45 6.26 -7.67
N PRO A 48 -12.35 5.93 -6.73
CA PRO A 48 -11.99 5.47 -5.38
C PRO A 48 -11.12 4.20 -5.41
N THR A 49 -11.31 3.35 -6.42
CA THR A 49 -10.60 2.08 -6.55
C THR A 49 -9.10 2.24 -6.79
N ASP A 50 -8.63 3.39 -7.28
CA ASP A 50 -7.20 3.68 -7.43
C ASP A 50 -6.46 3.70 -6.07
N ASN A 51 -7.21 3.86 -4.97
CA ASN A 51 -6.70 3.98 -3.61
C ASN A 51 -7.16 2.84 -2.67
N ALA A 52 -7.86 1.82 -3.21
CA ALA A 52 -8.51 0.78 -2.42
C ALA A 52 -7.57 0.02 -1.45
N HIS A 53 -6.30 -0.14 -1.83
CA HIS A 53 -5.30 -0.83 -1.02
C HIS A 53 -4.93 -0.04 0.25
N ILE A 54 -4.65 1.27 0.12
CA ILE A 54 -4.33 2.11 1.29
C ILE A 54 -5.58 2.38 2.12
N GLU A 55 -6.76 2.45 1.50
CA GLU A 55 -8.04 2.56 2.22
C GLU A 55 -8.29 1.32 3.07
N SER A 56 -8.07 0.12 2.52
CA SER A 56 -8.18 -1.14 3.27
C SER A 56 -7.17 -1.18 4.43
N PHE A 57 -5.92 -0.77 4.20
CA PHE A 57 -4.90 -0.67 5.24
C PHE A 57 -5.32 0.29 6.36
N ASN A 58 -5.77 1.50 6.01
CA ASN A 58 -6.19 2.52 6.96
C ASN A 58 -7.43 2.09 7.76
N GLY A 59 -8.34 1.34 7.13
CA GLY A 59 -9.47 0.70 7.80
C GLY A 59 -9.01 -0.27 8.88
N SER A 60 -8.14 -1.23 8.53
CA SER A 60 -7.58 -2.18 9.51
C SER A 60 -6.83 -1.48 10.64
N LEU A 61 -5.98 -0.49 10.34
CA LEU A 61 -5.26 0.28 11.37
C LEU A 61 -6.24 0.95 12.34
N ARG A 62 -7.32 1.53 11.82
CA ARG A 62 -8.32 2.20 12.64
C ARG A 62 -9.05 1.21 13.54
N ASP A 63 -9.59 0.14 12.96
CA ASP A 63 -10.47 -0.79 13.68
C ASP A 63 -9.70 -1.68 14.65
N GLU A 64 -8.47 -2.04 14.33
CA GLU A 64 -7.71 -3.05 15.07
C GLU A 64 -6.60 -2.45 15.95
N CYS A 65 -6.23 -1.19 15.75
CA CYS A 65 -5.24 -0.52 16.59
C CYS A 65 -5.83 0.72 17.25
N LEU A 66 -6.30 1.69 16.47
CA LEU A 66 -6.62 3.00 17.02
C LEU A 66 -7.91 3.01 17.86
N ASN A 67 -8.93 2.26 17.45
CA ASN A 67 -10.23 2.24 18.13
C ASN A 67 -10.23 1.37 19.41
N ILE A 68 -9.33 0.39 19.51
CA ILE A 68 -9.29 -0.56 20.64
C ILE A 68 -8.27 -0.18 21.72
N ASN A 69 -7.41 0.80 21.46
CA ASN A 69 -6.38 1.25 22.40
C ASN A 69 -6.67 2.66 22.91
N TRP A 70 -6.52 2.85 24.22
CA TRP A 70 -6.41 4.18 24.80
C TRP A 70 -4.93 4.54 24.91
N PHE A 71 -4.55 5.73 24.44
CA PHE A 71 -3.17 6.19 24.49
C PHE A 71 -2.96 7.17 25.64
N ALA A 72 -2.16 6.79 26.63
CA ALA A 72 -1.82 7.67 27.75
C ALA A 72 -0.62 8.60 27.45
N SER A 73 0.22 8.25 26.48
CA SER A 73 1.37 9.07 26.06
C SER A 73 1.79 8.82 24.61
N LEU A 74 2.54 9.76 24.04
CA LEU A 74 3.13 9.60 22.70
C LEU A 74 4.08 8.39 22.62
N VAL A 75 4.82 8.10 23.69
CA VAL A 75 5.73 6.96 23.76
C VAL A 75 4.95 5.65 23.67
N GLU A 76 3.85 5.56 24.40
CA GLU A 76 2.95 4.41 24.34
C GLU A 76 2.29 4.26 22.97
N SER A 77 1.79 5.36 22.38
CA SER A 77 1.23 5.35 21.03
C SER A 77 2.21 4.79 20.01
N LYS A 78 3.46 5.27 20.02
CA LYS A 78 4.50 4.77 19.12
C LYS A 78 4.75 3.28 19.31
N ARG A 79 4.81 2.81 20.55
CA ARG A 79 5.02 1.39 20.86
C ARG A 79 3.89 0.51 20.34
N LEU A 80 2.64 0.90 20.56
CA LEU A 80 1.46 0.13 20.14
C LEU A 80 1.29 0.14 18.62
N ILE A 81 1.45 1.29 17.98
CA ILE A 81 1.38 1.40 16.51
C ILE A 81 2.50 0.58 15.86
N GLU A 82 3.72 0.62 16.39
CA GLU A 82 4.82 -0.20 15.87
C GLU A 82 4.59 -1.70 16.07
N ALA A 83 4.01 -2.11 17.20
CA ALA A 83 3.64 -3.50 17.43
C ALA A 83 2.59 -3.97 16.41
N TRP A 84 1.53 -3.18 16.20
CA TRP A 84 0.52 -3.47 15.19
C TRP A 84 1.11 -3.49 13.77
N ARG A 85 1.98 -2.54 13.43
CA ARG A 85 2.65 -2.50 12.11
C ARG A 85 3.47 -3.75 11.85
N ARG A 86 4.18 -4.26 12.85
CA ARG A 86 4.95 -5.52 12.73
C ARG A 86 4.03 -6.71 12.51
N ASP A 87 3.00 -6.85 13.34
CA ASP A 87 2.03 -7.94 13.21
C ASP A 87 1.33 -7.93 11.84
N TYR A 88 0.88 -6.76 11.38
CA TYR A 88 0.28 -6.60 10.06
C TYR A 88 1.22 -7.03 8.92
N ASN A 89 2.51 -6.65 8.99
CA ASN A 89 3.45 -6.94 7.90
C ASN A 89 4.03 -8.35 7.96
N GLU A 90 4.18 -8.93 9.15
CA GLU A 90 4.90 -10.20 9.34
C GLU A 90 3.95 -11.39 9.46
N SER A 91 2.77 -11.22 10.07
CA SER A 91 1.88 -12.32 10.46
C SER A 91 0.59 -12.40 9.62
N ARG A 92 0.04 -11.26 9.16
CA ARG A 92 -1.31 -11.22 8.58
C ARG A 92 -1.38 -11.90 7.21
N PRO A 93 -2.23 -12.91 6.99
CA PRO A 93 -2.43 -13.48 5.66
C PRO A 93 -3.29 -12.56 4.79
N HIS A 94 -2.86 -12.32 3.55
CA HIS A 94 -3.64 -11.57 2.55
C HIS A 94 -4.10 -12.47 1.40
N MET A 95 -5.40 -12.47 1.11
CA MET A 95 -5.94 -13.25 -0.01
C MET A 95 -5.35 -12.83 -1.36
N ALA A 96 -5.09 -11.53 -1.55
CA ALA A 96 -4.42 -11.02 -2.74
C ALA A 96 -2.98 -11.54 -2.91
N HIS A 97 -2.35 -12.02 -1.82
CA HIS A 97 -1.01 -12.61 -1.80
C HIS A 97 -1.06 -14.14 -1.64
N ASN A 98 -2.16 -14.78 -2.04
CA ASN A 98 -2.34 -16.23 -1.89
C ASN A 98 -2.17 -16.72 -0.44
N GLY A 99 -2.65 -15.92 0.52
CA GLY A 99 -2.57 -16.20 1.95
C GLY A 99 -1.24 -15.84 2.61
N GLN A 100 -0.28 -15.27 1.88
CA GLN A 100 1.01 -14.83 2.43
C GLN A 100 0.89 -13.50 3.16
N SER A 101 1.79 -13.29 4.14
CA SER A 101 1.97 -11.97 4.76
C SER A 101 2.64 -10.97 3.81
N PRO A 102 2.48 -9.66 4.03
CA PRO A 102 3.14 -8.66 3.19
C PRO A 102 4.66 -8.85 3.12
N ALA A 103 5.31 -9.20 4.25
CA ALA A 103 6.74 -9.47 4.30
C ALA A 103 7.11 -10.75 3.53
N GLU A 104 6.32 -11.82 3.64
CA GLU A 104 6.51 -13.04 2.85
C GLU A 104 6.40 -12.78 1.35
N PHE A 105 5.34 -12.08 0.94
CA PHE A 105 5.12 -11.71 -0.44
C PHE A 105 6.27 -10.84 -0.98
N ALA A 106 6.72 -9.84 -0.22
CA ALA A 106 7.84 -9.00 -0.60
C ALA A 106 9.15 -9.78 -0.78
N ARG A 107 9.45 -10.74 0.12
CA ARG A 107 10.60 -11.63 -0.04
C ARG A 107 10.49 -12.47 -1.31
N ASN A 108 9.31 -13.03 -1.58
CA ASN A 108 9.09 -13.87 -2.76
C ASN A 108 9.18 -13.07 -4.06
N VAL A 109 8.58 -11.89 -4.13
CA VAL A 109 8.69 -11.00 -5.30
C VAL A 109 10.12 -10.53 -5.51
N GLY A 110 10.88 -10.28 -4.44
CA GLY A 110 12.31 -9.96 -4.51
C GLY A 110 13.15 -11.11 -5.08
N LEU A 111 12.81 -12.35 -4.76
CA LEU A 111 13.44 -13.55 -5.34
C LEU A 111 13.03 -13.78 -6.81
N CYS A 112 11.80 -13.39 -7.17
CA CYS A 112 11.25 -13.62 -8.51
C CYS A 112 11.62 -12.56 -9.57
N HIS A 113 12.30 -11.47 -9.21
CA HIS A 113 12.89 -10.57 -10.23
C HIS A 113 14.04 -11.23 -11.03
N GLY A 114 14.38 -12.51 -10.73
CA GLY A 114 15.17 -13.40 -11.58
C GLY A 114 14.38 -14.48 -12.34
N GLY A 115 13.05 -14.58 -12.21
CA GLY A 115 12.28 -15.69 -12.83
C GLY A 115 10.78 -15.45 -12.84
N LYS A 116 10.19 -15.51 -14.04
CA LYS A 116 8.75 -15.33 -14.33
C LYS A 116 7.85 -16.12 -13.36
N VAL A 117 7.10 -15.41 -12.51
CA VAL A 117 6.04 -16.02 -11.69
C VAL A 117 4.80 -16.26 -12.56
N LYS A 118 4.42 -17.52 -12.73
CA LYS A 118 3.07 -17.88 -13.18
C LYS A 118 2.16 -17.85 -11.95
N ILE A 119 1.21 -16.92 -11.92
CA ILE A 119 0.11 -16.99 -10.96
C ILE A 119 -0.80 -18.12 -11.44
N ALA A 120 -0.89 -19.19 -10.64
CA ALA A 120 -1.88 -20.24 -10.83
C ALA A 120 -3.26 -19.68 -10.47
N ALA A 121 -4.20 -19.77 -11.39
CA ALA A 121 -5.60 -19.49 -11.13
C ALA A 121 -6.17 -20.60 -10.22
N GLY A 122 -6.81 -20.19 -9.12
CA GLY A 122 -7.47 -21.09 -8.18
C GLY A 122 -8.66 -20.39 -7.54
N PHE A 123 -9.81 -20.53 -8.21
CA PHE A 123 -11.21 -20.20 -7.87
C PHE A 123 -11.60 -18.73 -7.64
#